data_AF-A1VWC1-F1
#
_entry.id   AF-A1VWC1-F1
#
_cell.length_a   1.000
_cell.length_b   1.000
_cell.length_c   1.000
_cell.angle_alpha   90.00
_cell.angle_beta   90.00
_cell.angle_gamma   90.00
#
_symmetry.space_group_name_H-M   'P 1'
#
loop_
_entity.id
_entity.type
_entity.pdbx_description
1 polymer ?
#
loop_
_entity_poly.entity_id
_entity_poly.type
_entity_poly.pdbx_seq_one_letter_code
_entity_poly.pdbx_strand_id
1 'polypeptide(L)'
;MRPEIAEHLAQVSAWLDENVVSYPTPAAITLSDIQMNWTDLSGSFILSLDGKEVPDRFVFSLDGTEWLKFFMPMFTSPLGAPASYAAVEFTEETRVAMEDGLRILMPKLAGFGQDRVTGDWVHQSTPWEARVMDTSAFEQARQRIEVGGYSITVPTKHI
;
A
#
# COMPACT_ATOMS: atom_id res chain seq x y z
N MET A 1 2.81 -25.93 25.42
CA MET A 1 2.25 -25.96 24.05
C MET A 1 1.98 -27.42 23.69
N ARG A 2 0.88 -27.75 23.02
CA ARG A 2 0.62 -29.13 22.57
C ARG A 2 1.62 -29.50 21.47
N PRO A 3 2.22 -30.71 21.45
CA PRO A 3 3.21 -31.11 20.45
C PRO A 3 2.73 -30.91 19.00
N GLU A 4 1.47 -31.25 18.71
CA GLU A 4 0.83 -31.08 17.40
C GLU A 4 0.81 -29.62 16.92
N ILE A 5 0.65 -28.66 17.83
CA ILE A 5 0.68 -27.23 17.50
C ILE A 5 2.10 -26.80 17.14
N ALA A 6 3.09 -27.26 17.91
CA ALA A 6 4.49 -26.93 17.64
C ALA A 6 4.96 -27.50 16.29
N GLU A 7 4.52 -28.71 15.96
CA GLU A 7 4.80 -29.34 14.66
C GLU A 7 4.14 -28.56 13.50
N HIS A 8 2.86 -28.21 13.63
CA HIS A 8 2.18 -27.42 12.59
C HIS A 8 2.82 -26.04 12.38
N LEU A 9 3.22 -25.36 13.46
CA LEU A 9 3.95 -24.09 13.36
C LEU A 9 5.29 -24.24 12.64
N ALA A 10 6.03 -25.33 12.88
CA ALA A 10 7.28 -25.60 12.18
C ALA A 10 7.06 -25.87 10.68
N GLN A 11 5.99 -26.59 10.32
CA GLN A 11 5.62 -26.82 8.92
C GLN A 11 5.25 -25.52 8.20
N VAL A 12 4.46 -24.66 8.84
CA VAL A 12 4.10 -23.35 8.29
C VAL A 12 5.35 -22.48 8.13
N SER A 13 6.25 -22.46 9.12
CA SER A 13 7.51 -21.69 9.02
C SER A 13 8.37 -22.16 7.85
N ALA A 14 8.59 -23.46 7.72
CA ALA A 14 9.39 -24.01 6.61
C ALA A 14 8.74 -23.72 5.24
N TRP A 15 7.41 -23.79 5.16
CA TRP A 15 6.70 -23.43 3.94
C TRP A 15 6.87 -21.94 3.61
N LEU A 16 6.81 -21.05 4.61
CA LEU A 16 7.04 -19.62 4.39
C LEU A 16 8.46 -19.35 3.88
N ASP A 17 9.47 -20.00 4.46
CA ASP A 17 10.87 -19.86 4.02
C ASP A 17 11.06 -20.20 2.53
N GLU A 18 10.26 -21.13 2.00
CA GLU A 18 10.31 -21.55 0.59
C GLU A 18 9.46 -20.69 -0.35
N ASN A 19 8.41 -20.04 0.16
CA ASN A 19 7.38 -19.41 -0.68
C ASN A 19 7.36 -17.88 -0.59
N VAL A 20 7.92 -17.28 0.46
CA VAL A 20 8.03 -15.82 0.58
C VAL A 20 9.18 -15.32 -0.27
N VAL A 21 8.89 -14.36 -1.15
CA VAL A 21 9.93 -13.78 -2.03
C VAL A 21 10.51 -12.53 -1.37
N SER A 22 11.79 -12.61 -0.99
CA SER A 22 12.54 -11.47 -0.46
C SER A 22 13.20 -10.67 -1.59
N TYR A 23 12.99 -9.37 -1.60
CA TYR A 23 13.66 -8.47 -2.54
C TYR A 23 14.67 -7.57 -1.81
N PRO A 24 15.90 -7.42 -2.33
CA PRO A 24 16.87 -6.47 -1.79
C PRO A 24 16.40 -5.03 -2.05
N THR A 25 17.03 -4.07 -1.36
CA THR A 25 16.80 -2.65 -1.61
C THR A 25 17.21 -2.30 -3.05
N PRO A 26 16.28 -1.84 -3.92
CA PRO A 26 16.64 -1.34 -5.24
C PRO A 26 17.23 0.06 -5.13
N ALA A 27 17.78 0.61 -6.22
CA ALA A 27 18.16 2.03 -6.28
C ALA A 27 16.93 2.94 -6.50
N ALA A 28 15.93 2.45 -7.21
CA ALA A 28 14.65 3.14 -7.40
C ALA A 28 13.50 2.15 -7.58
N ILE A 29 12.31 2.63 -7.23
CA ILE A 29 11.06 1.94 -7.52
C ILE A 29 10.24 2.70 -8.56
N THR A 30 9.36 2.00 -9.26
CA THR A 30 8.34 2.61 -10.11
C THR A 30 6.97 2.03 -9.77
N LEU A 31 6.00 2.91 -9.51
CA LEU A 31 4.58 2.55 -9.44
C LEU A 31 3.97 2.81 -10.81
N SER A 32 3.40 1.80 -11.44
CA SER A 32 2.82 1.88 -12.79
C SER A 32 1.48 1.16 -12.86
N ASP A 33 0.81 1.28 -14.02
CA ASP A 33 -0.50 0.67 -14.29
C ASP A 33 -1.49 0.92 -13.14
N ILE A 34 -1.62 2.18 -12.75
CA ILE A 34 -2.39 2.57 -11.58
C ILE A 34 -3.88 2.49 -11.92
N GLN A 35 -4.61 1.70 -11.14
CA GLN A 35 -6.06 1.56 -11.24
C GLN A 35 -6.69 2.09 -9.96
N MET A 36 -7.63 3.03 -10.09
CA MET A 36 -8.29 3.69 -8.96
C MET A 36 -9.79 3.41 -9.00
N ASN A 37 -10.34 2.99 -7.86
CA ASN A 37 -11.75 3.03 -7.53
C ASN A 37 -12.03 4.32 -6.75
N TRP A 38 -12.67 5.28 -7.42
CA TRP A 38 -13.05 6.55 -6.79
C TRP A 38 -14.20 6.42 -5.79
N THR A 39 -14.89 5.28 -5.72
CA THR A 39 -16.03 5.10 -4.79
C THR A 39 -15.55 5.03 -3.34
N ASP A 40 -14.45 4.32 -3.09
CA ASP A 40 -13.90 4.06 -1.75
C ASP A 40 -12.45 4.53 -1.59
N LEU A 41 -11.94 5.29 -2.57
CA LEU A 41 -10.57 5.79 -2.63
C LEU A 41 -9.54 4.66 -2.42
N SER A 42 -9.78 3.54 -3.10
CA SER A 42 -8.90 2.38 -3.14
C SER A 42 -8.42 2.11 -4.56
N GLY A 43 -7.41 1.28 -4.69
CA GLY A 43 -6.86 0.98 -5.99
C GLY A 43 -5.73 -0.02 -5.94
N SER A 44 -5.02 -0.11 -7.06
CA SER A 44 -3.89 -1.01 -7.19
C SER A 44 -2.87 -0.50 -8.19
N PHE A 45 -1.64 -1.00 -8.10
CA PHE A 45 -0.53 -0.67 -9.00
C PHE A 45 0.39 -1.88 -9.21
N ILE A 46 1.17 -1.83 -10.29
CA ILE A 46 2.33 -2.69 -10.52
C ILE A 46 3.57 -2.00 -9.94
N LEU A 47 4.38 -2.76 -9.22
CA LEU A 47 5.65 -2.29 -8.68
C LEU A 47 6.79 -2.78 -9.57
N SER A 48 7.69 -1.89 -9.96
CA SER A 48 8.99 -2.27 -10.53
C SER A 48 10.12 -1.87 -9.61
N LEU A 49 11.14 -2.73 -9.48
CA LEU A 49 12.36 -2.51 -8.72
C LEU A 49 13.53 -2.44 -9.71
N ASP A 50 14.19 -1.29 -9.82
CA ASP A 50 15.24 -1.04 -10.83
C ASP A 50 14.81 -1.44 -12.26
N GLY A 51 13.56 -1.15 -12.61
CA GLY A 51 12.97 -1.45 -13.92
C GLY A 51 12.53 -2.92 -14.12
N LYS A 52 12.62 -3.77 -13.09
CA LYS A 52 12.08 -5.14 -13.13
C LYS A 52 10.77 -5.21 -12.38
N GLU A 53 9.71 -5.62 -13.07
CA GLU A 53 8.39 -5.79 -12.46
C GLU A 53 8.39 -6.90 -11.40
N VAL A 54 7.79 -6.58 -10.25
CA VAL A 54 7.37 -7.56 -9.26
C VAL A 54 6.12 -8.25 -9.82
N PRO A 55 6.04 -9.59 -9.83
CA PRO A 55 4.90 -10.30 -10.42
C PRO A 55 3.55 -9.96 -9.77
N ASP A 56 3.58 -9.66 -8.47
CA ASP A 56 2.38 -9.31 -7.71
C ASP A 56 1.90 -7.88 -7.99
N ARG A 57 0.58 -7.73 -7.99
CA ARG A 57 -0.09 -6.44 -7.99
C ARG A 57 -0.37 -6.01 -6.56
N PHE A 58 -0.05 -4.76 -6.24
CA PHE A 58 -0.23 -4.21 -4.90
C PHE A 58 -1.53 -3.43 -4.81
N VAL A 59 -2.23 -3.58 -3.69
CA VAL A 59 -3.46 -2.84 -3.39
C VAL A 59 -3.12 -1.67 -2.48
N PHE A 60 -3.83 -0.55 -2.65
CA PHE A 60 -3.78 0.56 -1.72
C PHE A 60 -5.19 1.07 -1.41
N SER A 61 -5.35 1.71 -0.26
CA SER A 61 -6.58 2.41 0.09
C SER A 61 -6.31 3.50 1.11
N LEU A 62 -7.31 4.37 1.28
CA LEU A 62 -7.35 5.29 2.40
C LEU A 62 -7.56 4.49 3.69
N ASP A 63 -6.51 4.38 4.50
CA ASP A 63 -6.67 3.94 5.88
C ASP A 63 -7.31 5.10 6.69
N GLY A 64 -7.68 4.88 7.94
CA GLY A 64 -8.16 5.93 8.86
C GLY A 64 -7.17 7.11 9.07
N THR A 65 -6.03 7.07 8.39
CA THR A 65 -5.02 8.11 8.33
C THR A 65 -5.33 9.14 7.23
N GLU A 66 -4.41 10.08 7.07
CA GLU A 66 -4.47 11.19 6.13
C GLU A 66 -3.94 10.85 4.73
N TRP A 67 -3.37 9.64 4.57
CA TRP A 67 -2.64 9.22 3.38
C TRP A 67 -3.12 7.85 2.90
N LEU A 68 -3.00 7.60 1.60
CA LEU A 68 -3.13 6.26 1.06
C LEU A 68 -2.02 5.36 1.62
N LYS A 69 -2.39 4.13 1.96
CA LYS A 69 -1.48 3.07 2.40
C LYS A 69 -1.59 1.90 1.44
N PHE A 70 -0.45 1.26 1.15
CA PHE A 70 -0.44 0.02 0.39
C PHE A 70 -0.51 -1.18 1.34
N PHE A 71 -0.99 -2.29 0.82
CA PHE A 71 -1.06 -3.57 1.50
C PHE A 71 -0.27 -4.59 0.71
N MET A 72 0.49 -5.42 1.43
CA MET A 72 1.28 -6.48 0.83
C MET A 72 0.35 -7.55 0.26
N PRO A 73 0.71 -8.21 -0.85
CA PRO A 73 0.08 -9.48 -1.22
C PRO A 73 0.28 -10.47 -0.07
N MET A 74 -0.75 -11.25 0.24
CA MET A 74 -0.76 -12.15 1.39
C MET A 74 -1.16 -13.57 0.98
N PHE A 75 -0.47 -14.57 1.52
CA PHE A 75 -0.98 -15.92 1.63
C PHE A 75 -2.07 -15.96 2.70
N THR A 76 -3.27 -16.40 2.34
CA THR A 76 -4.38 -16.58 3.30
C THR A 76 -4.43 -18.03 3.74
N SER A 77 -4.23 -18.25 5.03
CA SER A 77 -4.32 -19.56 5.68
C SER A 77 -3.43 -20.67 5.10
N PRO A 78 -2.12 -20.44 4.93
CA PRO A 78 -1.23 -21.47 4.38
C PRO A 78 -1.25 -22.72 5.25
N LEU A 79 -1.34 -23.89 4.61
CA LEU A 79 -1.47 -25.20 5.26
C LEU A 79 -2.64 -25.31 6.26
N GLY A 80 -3.66 -24.45 6.16
CA GLY A 80 -4.80 -24.42 7.08
C GLY A 80 -4.56 -23.65 8.37
N ALA A 81 -3.44 -22.93 8.49
CA ALA A 81 -3.20 -22.02 9.62
C ALA A 81 -4.26 -20.90 9.64
N PRO A 82 -4.82 -20.50 10.79
CA PRO A 82 -5.81 -19.42 10.85
C PRO A 82 -5.13 -18.03 10.85
N ALA A 83 -4.23 -17.79 9.90
CA ALA A 83 -3.42 -16.58 9.80
C ALA A 83 -3.08 -16.25 8.35
N SER A 84 -2.76 -14.97 8.09
CA SER A 84 -2.26 -14.51 6.81
C SER A 84 -0.81 -14.05 6.93
N TYR A 85 -0.01 -14.34 5.91
CA TYR A 85 1.42 -14.01 5.86
C TYR A 85 1.72 -13.27 4.57
N ALA A 86 2.66 -12.31 4.61
CA ALA A 86 3.06 -11.59 3.40
C ALA A 86 3.68 -12.56 2.40
N ALA A 87 3.30 -12.44 1.13
CA ALA A 87 3.89 -13.23 0.04
C ALA A 87 5.25 -12.69 -0.42
N VAL A 88 5.52 -11.42 -0.09
CA VAL A 88 6.76 -10.72 -0.43
C VAL A 88 7.31 -9.99 0.78
N GLU A 89 8.64 -9.90 0.84
CA GLU A 89 9.36 -9.11 1.82
C GLU A 89 10.20 -8.02 1.13
N PHE A 90 10.08 -6.80 1.66
CA PHE A 90 10.82 -5.63 1.21
C PHE A 90 11.58 -5.03 2.38
N THR A 91 12.72 -4.41 2.09
CA THR A 91 13.42 -3.58 3.08
C THR A 91 12.62 -2.32 3.42
N GLU A 92 12.92 -1.71 4.55
CA GLU A 92 12.20 -0.53 5.03
C GLU A 92 12.32 0.64 4.04
N GLU A 93 13.49 0.84 3.44
CA GLU A 93 13.75 1.87 2.44
C GLU A 93 12.82 1.72 1.22
N THR A 94 12.59 0.48 0.78
CA THR A 94 11.66 0.18 -0.31
C THR A 94 10.22 0.51 0.11
N ARG A 95 9.81 0.14 1.33
CA ARG A 95 8.47 0.45 1.85
C ARG A 95 8.24 1.96 1.94
N VAL A 96 9.23 2.70 2.46
CA VAL A 96 9.19 4.17 2.52
C VAL A 96 9.11 4.78 1.13
N ALA A 97 9.87 4.28 0.16
CA ALA A 97 9.79 4.75 -1.22
C ALA A 97 8.40 4.49 -1.84
N MET A 98 7.77 3.35 -1.54
CA MET A 98 6.39 3.04 -1.97
C MET A 98 5.39 4.02 -1.35
N GLU A 99 5.51 4.33 -0.06
CA GLU A 99 4.67 5.35 0.59
C GLU A 99 4.88 6.73 -0.02
N ASP A 100 6.12 7.13 -0.30
CA ASP A 100 6.44 8.39 -0.98
C ASP A 100 5.83 8.42 -2.39
N GLY A 101 5.82 7.29 -3.10
CA GLY A 101 5.12 7.15 -4.38
C GLY A 101 3.62 7.41 -4.26
N LEU A 102 2.96 6.86 -3.23
CA LEU A 102 1.54 7.11 -2.97
C LEU A 102 1.25 8.57 -2.57
N ARG A 103 2.17 9.22 -1.85
CA ARG A 103 2.06 10.65 -1.51
C ARG A 103 2.21 11.57 -2.73
N ILE A 104 2.96 11.13 -3.75
CA ILE A 104 3.04 11.83 -5.04
C ILE A 104 1.76 11.57 -5.86
N LEU A 105 1.20 10.36 -5.76
CA LEU A 105 0.00 9.94 -6.49
C LEU A 105 -1.21 10.78 -6.07
N MET A 106 -1.46 10.90 -4.77
CA MET A 106 -2.63 11.58 -4.22
C MET A 106 -2.24 12.59 -3.14
N PRO A 107 -2.89 13.77 -3.09
CA PRO A 107 -2.68 14.72 -2.01
C PRO A 107 -3.16 14.16 -0.67
N LYS A 108 -2.75 14.81 0.41
CA LYS A 108 -3.19 14.53 1.76
C LYS A 108 -4.70 14.78 1.90
N LEU A 109 -5.40 13.91 2.64
CA LEU A 109 -6.78 14.11 3.07
C LEU A 109 -6.82 14.50 4.56
N ALA A 110 -7.92 15.11 5.00
CA ALA A 110 -8.17 15.37 6.41
C ALA A 110 -8.18 14.05 7.20
N GLY A 111 -7.48 14.00 8.32
CA GLY A 111 -7.44 12.84 9.21
C GLY A 111 -8.69 12.74 10.08
N PHE A 112 -8.84 11.65 10.82
CA PHE A 112 -9.88 11.56 11.84
C PHE A 112 -9.63 12.52 13.00
N GLY A 113 -10.71 13.03 13.57
CA GLY A 113 -10.70 14.00 14.66
C GLY A 113 -11.22 15.37 14.23
N GLN A 114 -10.99 16.35 15.08
CA GLN A 114 -11.43 17.72 14.82
C GLN A 114 -10.43 18.46 13.94
N ASP A 115 -10.90 18.99 12.82
CA ASP A 115 -10.14 19.93 12.00
C ASP A 115 -9.84 21.19 12.83
N ARG A 116 -8.57 21.59 12.88
CA ARG A 116 -8.14 22.72 13.72
C ARG A 116 -8.53 24.08 13.15
N VAL A 117 -8.82 24.16 11.87
CA VAL A 117 -9.13 25.39 11.14
C VAL A 117 -10.64 25.59 11.06
N THR A 118 -11.38 24.58 10.62
CA THR A 118 -12.84 24.67 10.47
C THR A 118 -13.59 24.32 11.76
N GLY A 119 -12.98 23.53 12.65
CA GLY A 119 -13.63 23.01 13.85
C GLY A 119 -14.54 21.80 13.59
N ASP A 120 -14.64 21.34 12.35
CA ASP A 120 -15.47 20.20 11.97
C ASP A 120 -14.88 18.88 12.46
N TRP A 121 -15.76 17.92 12.74
CA TRP A 121 -15.34 16.58 13.13
C TRP A 121 -15.35 15.63 11.95
N VAL A 122 -14.21 14.99 11.69
CA VAL A 122 -14.08 13.87 10.75
C VAL A 122 -14.11 12.57 11.55
N HIS A 123 -15.09 11.73 11.26
CA HIS A 123 -15.25 10.41 11.87
C HIS A 123 -15.31 9.33 10.79
N GLN A 124 -15.36 8.06 11.18
CA GLN A 124 -15.29 6.93 10.24
C GLN A 124 -16.39 6.95 9.16
N SER A 125 -17.59 7.44 9.47
CA SER A 125 -18.68 7.57 8.49
C SER A 125 -18.64 8.86 7.66
N THR A 126 -17.63 9.73 7.84
CA THR A 126 -17.45 10.91 6.99
C THR A 126 -17.00 10.44 5.60
N PRO A 127 -17.72 10.78 4.52
CA PRO A 127 -17.32 10.39 3.16
C PRO A 127 -15.96 10.99 2.82
N TRP A 128 -15.15 10.29 2.02
CA TRP A 128 -13.77 10.71 1.74
C TRP A 128 -13.74 12.03 0.96
N GLU A 129 -14.77 12.34 0.18
CA GLU A 129 -14.92 13.57 -0.59
C GLU A 129 -14.93 14.79 0.32
N ALA A 130 -15.58 14.69 1.48
CA ALA A 130 -15.62 15.75 2.49
C ALA A 130 -14.28 15.92 3.23
N ARG A 131 -13.34 14.98 3.05
CA ARG A 131 -11.99 15.02 3.62
C ARG A 131 -10.97 15.64 2.66
N VAL A 132 -11.36 16.04 1.45
CA VAL A 132 -10.47 16.70 0.48
C VAL A 132 -10.18 18.13 0.94
N MET A 133 -8.92 18.40 1.28
CA MET A 133 -8.48 19.73 1.76
C MET A 133 -8.08 20.67 0.63
N ASP A 134 -7.51 20.14 -0.45
CA ASP A 134 -7.12 20.89 -1.65
C ASP A 134 -7.79 20.26 -2.88
N THR A 135 -8.94 20.83 -3.26
CA THR A 135 -9.74 20.35 -4.40
C THR A 135 -8.95 20.42 -5.72
N SER A 136 -8.14 21.47 -5.92
CA SER A 136 -7.40 21.62 -7.18
C SER A 136 -6.30 20.57 -7.30
N ALA A 137 -5.53 20.34 -6.24
CA ALA A 137 -4.52 19.28 -6.23
C ALA A 137 -5.15 17.89 -6.41
N PHE A 138 -6.32 17.65 -5.81
CA PHE A 138 -7.05 16.40 -5.93
C PHE A 138 -7.55 16.16 -7.36
N GLU A 139 -8.17 17.15 -7.99
CA GLU A 139 -8.64 17.05 -9.38
C GLU A 139 -7.48 16.82 -10.36
N GLN A 140 -6.34 17.47 -10.15
CA GLN A 140 -5.13 17.22 -10.95
C GLN A 140 -4.58 15.80 -10.77
N ALA A 141 -4.59 15.27 -9.54
CA ALA A 141 -4.22 13.88 -9.28
C ALA A 141 -5.18 12.91 -9.99
N ARG A 142 -6.49 13.16 -9.86
CA ARG A 142 -7.52 12.37 -10.52
C ARG A 142 -7.37 12.34 -12.04
N GLN A 143 -7.19 13.50 -12.67
CA GLN A 143 -7.02 13.59 -14.11
C GLN A 143 -5.79 12.83 -14.60
N ARG A 144 -4.66 12.91 -13.88
CA ARG A 144 -3.43 12.17 -14.22
C ARG A 144 -3.65 10.66 -14.22
N ILE A 145 -4.42 10.15 -13.26
CA ILE A 145 -4.74 8.72 -13.15
C ILE A 145 -5.73 8.30 -14.24
N GLU A 146 -6.79 9.08 -14.47
CA GLU A 146 -7.85 8.74 -15.43
C GLU A 146 -7.39 8.79 -16.90
N VAL A 147 -6.42 9.64 -17.25
CA VAL A 147 -5.81 9.66 -18.59
C VAL A 147 -5.08 8.35 -18.92
N GLY A 148 -4.67 7.59 -17.91
CA GLY A 148 -3.96 6.32 -18.05
C GLY A 148 -2.48 6.50 -18.41
N GLY A 149 -1.71 5.41 -18.26
CA GLY A 149 -0.26 5.40 -18.55
C GLY A 149 0.60 6.20 -17.56
N TYR A 150 0.00 6.75 -16.50
CA TYR A 150 0.74 7.46 -15.46
C TYR A 150 1.60 6.50 -14.65
N SER A 151 2.84 6.91 -14.38
CA SER A 151 3.78 6.18 -13.53
C SER A 151 4.60 7.14 -12.69
N ILE A 152 5.03 6.66 -11.52
CA ILE A 152 5.80 7.44 -10.54
C ILE A 152 7.07 6.68 -10.24
N THR A 153 8.23 7.29 -10.48
CA THR A 153 9.53 6.72 -10.10
C THR A 153 10.07 7.46 -8.89
N VAL A 154 10.46 6.71 -7.86
CA VAL A 154 10.96 7.24 -6.59
C VAL A 154 12.32 6.59 -6.29
N PRO A 155 13.38 7.37 -6.04
CA PRO A 155 14.65 6.82 -5.58
C PRO A 155 14.49 6.28 -4.16
N THR A 156 15.09 5.13 -3.87
CA THR A 156 15.21 4.66 -2.49
C THR A 156 16.25 5.50 -1.77
N LYS A 157 15.96 5.85 -0.52
CA LYS A 157 16.90 6.56 0.34
C LYS A 157 17.46 5.54 1.31
N HIS A 158 18.79 5.48 1.45
CA HIS A 158 19.39 4.78 2.58
C HIS A 158 19.03 5.55 3.85
N ILE A 159 18.34 4.90 4.78
CA ILE A 159 17.91 5.47 6.07
C ILE A 159 18.99 5.19 7.11
#